data_AF-A0A4Q2D138-F1
#
_entry.id   AF-A0A4Q2D138-F1
#
_cell.length_a   1.000
_cell.length_b   1.000
_cell.length_c   1.000
_cell.angle_alpha   90.00
_cell.angle_beta   90.00
_cell.angle_gamma   90.00
#
_symmetry.space_group_name_H-M   'P 1'
#
loop_
_entity.id
_entity.type
_entity.pdbx_description
1 polymer ?
#
loop_
_entity_poly.entity_id
_entity_poly.type
_entity_poly.pdbx_seq_one_letter_code
_entity_poly.pdbx_strand_id
1 'polypeptide(L)'
;MSALLLKLTSLLSLAMAVMAAQHNAHLNRNHHDALAKRASGHVELHRRFSNAKFTYYDAQTGNRGACGTFIGNNDFAVALNTPQYGGGYPGPNCFKKVTISFGGKTATATILDQCPGCPYGGLDLTPALFAYFAPHSRGIIYGDWNFAGEGAPA
;
A
#
# COMPACT_ATOMS: atom_id res chain seq x y z
N MET A 1 -17.37 57.27 -26.85
CA MET A 1 -16.98 58.66 -26.55
C MET A 1 -16.97 58.77 -25.02
N SER A 2 -15.80 59.08 -24.46
CA SER A 2 -15.43 58.92 -23.06
C SER A 2 -16.01 59.96 -22.09
N ALA A 3 -15.82 59.65 -20.80
CA ALA A 3 -15.95 60.46 -19.59
C ALA A 3 -17.36 60.40 -18.95
N LEU A 4 -17.51 60.33 -17.62
CA LEU A 4 -16.81 61.15 -16.63
C LEU A 4 -17.16 60.70 -15.19
N LEU A 5 -16.18 60.82 -14.27
CA LEU A 5 -16.26 61.01 -12.80
C LEU A 5 -16.68 59.87 -11.86
N LEU A 6 -15.65 59.24 -11.26
CA LEU A 6 -15.70 58.70 -9.89
C LEU A 6 -15.95 59.83 -8.87
N LYS A 7 -16.91 59.64 -7.96
CA LYS A 7 -16.99 60.39 -6.69
C LYS A 7 -16.76 59.44 -5.52
N LEU A 8 -15.65 59.63 -4.82
CA LEU A 8 -15.38 59.08 -3.50
C LEU A 8 -16.12 59.90 -2.45
N THR A 9 -16.96 59.28 -1.61
CA THR A 9 -17.40 59.87 -0.34
C THR A 9 -17.46 58.82 0.77
N SER A 10 -16.37 58.79 1.53
CA SER A 10 -16.23 58.73 2.99
C SER A 10 -17.40 58.24 3.88
N LEU A 11 -17.05 57.23 4.72
CA LEU A 11 -17.40 57.00 6.14
C LEU A 11 -18.87 56.89 6.57
N LEU A 12 -19.22 55.73 7.15
CA LEU A 12 -20.12 55.70 8.30
C LEU A 12 -19.84 54.48 9.20
N SER A 13 -19.30 54.77 10.38
CA SER A 13 -19.18 53.86 11.53
C SER A 13 -20.57 53.51 12.07
N LEU A 14 -20.81 52.24 12.41
CA LEU A 14 -21.93 51.89 13.29
C LEU A 14 -21.52 50.72 14.20
N ALA A 15 -21.14 51.07 15.44
CA ALA A 15 -21.14 50.13 16.54
C ALA A 15 -22.56 50.10 17.12
N MET A 16 -23.18 48.92 17.16
CA MET A 16 -24.40 48.68 17.94
C MET A 16 -24.14 47.50 18.87
N ALA A 17 -24.10 47.83 20.16
CA ALA A 17 -24.15 46.87 21.24
C ALA A 17 -25.58 46.30 21.36
N VAL A 18 -25.70 44.99 21.51
CA VAL A 18 -26.94 44.35 21.97
C VAL A 18 -26.54 43.34 23.05
N MET A 19 -26.87 43.65 24.30
CA MET A 19 -26.91 42.66 25.39
C MET A 19 -28.24 41.91 25.30
N ALA A 20 -28.18 40.59 25.21
CA ALA A 20 -29.30 39.72 25.56
C ALA A 20 -28.72 38.52 26.33
N ALA A 21 -28.77 38.61 27.67
CA ALA A 21 -28.55 37.47 28.54
C ALA A 21 -29.89 36.79 28.79
N GLN A 22 -30.06 35.53 28.33
CA GLN A 22 -31.17 34.69 28.80
C GLN A 22 -30.89 33.19 28.60
N HIS A 23 -30.69 32.51 29.74
CA HIS A 23 -31.19 31.19 30.15
C HIS A 23 -31.06 29.98 29.20
N ASN A 24 -30.33 28.93 29.61
CA ASN A 24 -30.94 27.77 30.29
C ASN A 24 -30.00 26.57 30.47
N ALA A 25 -30.16 25.96 31.64
CA ALA A 25 -30.11 24.52 31.94
C ALA A 25 -28.81 23.72 31.74
N HIS A 26 -28.19 23.51 32.89
CA HIS A 26 -27.57 22.27 33.37
C HIS A 26 -27.95 20.98 32.64
N LEU A 27 -26.95 20.29 32.06
CA LEU A 27 -26.91 18.84 31.96
C LEU A 27 -25.48 18.36 32.27
N ASN A 28 -25.30 17.87 33.50
CA ASN A 28 -24.26 16.92 33.84
C ASN A 28 -24.40 15.69 32.92
N ARG A 29 -23.44 15.48 32.02
CA ARG A 29 -23.42 14.29 31.17
C ARG A 29 -22.02 13.69 31.13
N ASN A 30 -21.81 12.81 32.11
CA ASN A 30 -21.14 11.52 32.00
C ASN A 30 -19.78 11.51 31.30
N HIS A 31 -18.77 11.58 32.17
CA HIS A 31 -17.39 11.13 32.03
C HIS A 31 -17.28 9.68 31.49
N HIS A 32 -17.45 9.42 30.19
CA HIS A 32 -17.17 8.09 29.59
C HIS A 32 -16.58 8.10 28.16
N ASP A 33 -15.88 9.15 27.74
CA ASP A 33 -15.26 9.20 26.38
C ASP A 33 -13.73 8.98 26.36
N ALA A 34 -13.15 8.46 27.44
CA ALA A 34 -11.69 8.39 27.59
C ALA A 34 -11.06 7.01 27.32
N LEU A 35 -11.67 6.11 26.52
CA LEU A 35 -11.09 4.79 26.24
C LEU A 35 -11.01 4.36 24.76
N ALA A 36 -11.24 5.25 23.79
CA ALA A 36 -11.07 4.89 22.37
C ALA A 36 -10.42 5.98 21.49
N LYS A 37 -9.75 6.99 22.04
CA LYS A 37 -8.79 7.78 21.26
C LYS A 37 -7.48 6.99 21.13
N ARG A 38 -7.49 5.92 20.33
CA ARG A 38 -6.24 5.35 19.82
C ARG A 38 -5.55 6.45 19.01
N ALA A 39 -4.29 6.71 19.34
CA ALA A 39 -3.46 7.68 18.63
C ALA A 39 -3.58 7.45 17.12
N SER A 40 -3.62 8.53 16.35
CA SER A 40 -3.51 8.52 14.88
C SER A 40 -2.10 8.09 14.48
N GLY A 41 -1.71 6.86 14.82
CA GLY A 41 -0.63 6.16 14.15
C GLY A 41 -1.12 5.82 12.76
N HIS A 42 -0.29 6.06 11.75
CA HIS A 42 -0.53 5.65 10.38
C HIS A 42 -0.87 4.16 10.36
N VAL A 43 -2.15 3.82 10.20
CA VAL A 43 -2.57 2.43 9.99
C VAL A 43 -2.19 2.11 8.56
N GLU A 44 -1.00 1.55 8.35
CA GLU A 44 -0.61 1.01 7.05
C GLU A 44 -1.44 -0.26 6.81
N LEU A 45 -2.63 -0.07 6.24
CA LEU A 45 -3.51 -1.16 5.84
C LEU A 45 -2.91 -1.86 4.63
N HIS A 46 -2.01 -2.79 4.89
CA HIS A 46 -1.47 -3.66 3.86
C HIS A 46 -2.57 -4.60 3.36
N ARG A 47 -2.87 -4.54 2.06
CA ARG A 47 -3.71 -5.53 1.41
C ARG A 47 -3.06 -6.91 1.59
N ARG A 48 -3.80 -7.82 2.22
CA ARG A 48 -3.42 -9.24 2.38
C ARG A 48 -4.06 -10.05 1.27
N PHE A 49 -3.30 -10.98 0.71
CA PHE A 49 -3.75 -11.95 -0.26
C PHE A 49 -3.70 -13.32 0.40
N SER A 50 -4.83 -14.01 0.44
CA SER A 50 -4.93 -15.32 1.07
C SER A 50 -5.30 -16.40 0.07
N ASN A 51 -4.85 -17.62 0.34
CA ASN A 51 -5.03 -18.77 -0.56
C ASN A 51 -4.62 -18.44 -2.02
N ALA A 52 -3.55 -17.67 -2.16
CA ALA A 52 -3.03 -17.22 -3.44
C ALA A 52 -2.21 -18.33 -4.12
N LYS A 53 -2.37 -18.49 -5.43
CA LYS A 53 -1.62 -19.48 -6.22
C LYS A 53 -0.16 -19.04 -6.37
N PHE A 54 0.77 -19.87 -5.92
CA PHE A 54 2.20 -19.69 -6.14
C PHE A 54 2.76 -20.77 -7.07
N THR A 55 3.54 -20.34 -8.07
CA THR A 55 4.33 -21.19 -8.96
C THR A 55 5.81 -20.81 -8.84
N TYR A 56 6.65 -21.38 -9.69
CA TYR A 56 8.02 -20.91 -9.86
C TYR A 56 8.41 -20.89 -11.34
N TYR A 57 9.40 -20.07 -11.67
CA TYR A 57 9.94 -19.92 -13.02
C TYR A 57 11.47 -19.99 -13.02
N ASP A 58 12.07 -20.24 -14.19
CA ASP A 58 13.50 -20.06 -14.38
C ASP A 58 13.80 -18.56 -14.50
N ALA A 59 14.40 -17.99 -13.46
CA ALA A 59 14.66 -16.56 -13.37
C ALA A 59 16.00 -16.17 -14.04
N GLN A 60 16.96 -17.10 -14.08
CA GLN A 60 18.31 -16.85 -14.56
C GLN A 60 18.44 -17.13 -16.07
N THR A 61 17.65 -16.42 -16.87
CA THR A 61 17.61 -16.60 -18.34
C THR A 61 18.73 -15.85 -19.09
N GLY A 62 19.55 -15.08 -18.39
CA GLY A 62 20.50 -14.12 -18.99
C GLY A 62 19.86 -12.79 -19.41
N ASN A 63 18.55 -12.62 -19.18
CA ASN A 63 17.84 -11.36 -19.36
C ASN A 63 17.54 -10.71 -18.01
N ARG A 64 17.24 -9.41 -18.04
CA ARG A 64 16.70 -8.69 -16.88
C ARG A 64 15.21 -8.98 -16.75
N GLY A 65 14.73 -9.12 -15.53
CA GLY A 65 13.28 -9.13 -15.24
C GLY A 65 12.64 -7.79 -15.58
N ALA A 66 11.30 -7.73 -15.52
CA ALA A 66 10.52 -6.56 -15.85
C ALA A 66 10.86 -5.32 -14.99
N CYS A 67 11.48 -5.48 -13.81
CA CYS A 67 11.97 -4.36 -13.01
C CYS A 67 13.35 -3.82 -13.46
N GLY A 68 13.93 -4.36 -14.53
CA GLY A 68 15.18 -3.84 -15.11
C GLY A 68 16.45 -4.32 -14.40
N THR A 69 16.38 -5.37 -13.59
CA THR A 69 17.55 -6.00 -12.95
C THR A 69 17.67 -7.47 -13.34
N PHE A 70 18.88 -8.01 -13.29
CA PHE A 70 19.08 -9.46 -13.38
C PHE A 70 18.56 -10.14 -12.12
N ILE A 71 18.05 -11.36 -12.29
CA ILE A 71 17.52 -12.21 -11.21
C ILE A 71 18.23 -13.56 -11.32
N GLY A 72 18.82 -14.02 -10.24
CA GLY A 72 19.40 -15.35 -10.13
C GLY A 72 18.38 -16.37 -9.62
N ASN A 73 18.57 -17.64 -9.97
CA ASN A 73 17.70 -18.71 -9.48
C ASN A 73 17.78 -18.94 -7.96
N ASN A 74 18.83 -18.40 -7.32
CA ASN A 74 19.06 -18.46 -5.88
C ASN A 74 18.52 -17.23 -5.12
N ASP A 75 18.02 -16.21 -5.81
CA ASP A 75 17.50 -15.01 -5.16
C ASP A 75 16.15 -15.28 -4.50
N PHE A 76 15.77 -14.46 -3.52
CA PHE A 76 14.40 -14.42 -2.99
C PHE A 76 13.64 -13.30 -3.69
N ALA A 77 13.09 -13.61 -4.85
CA ALA A 77 12.35 -12.67 -5.68
C ALA A 77 11.04 -13.26 -6.19
N VAL A 78 10.11 -12.38 -6.57
CA VAL A 78 8.80 -12.76 -7.11
C VAL A 78 8.46 -11.95 -8.36
N ALA A 79 7.66 -12.56 -9.23
CA ALA A 79 6.98 -11.91 -10.34
C ALA A 79 5.51 -11.63 -9.98
N LEU A 80 5.02 -10.43 -10.27
CA LEU A 80 3.60 -10.06 -10.11
C LEU A 80 2.81 -10.24 -11.40
N ASN A 81 1.52 -10.55 -11.30
CA ASN A 81 0.62 -10.46 -12.46
C ASN A 81 0.55 -9.02 -13.02
N THR A 82 0.23 -8.87 -14.30
CA THR A 82 0.21 -7.56 -14.98
C THR A 82 -0.61 -6.48 -14.26
N PRO A 83 -1.87 -6.74 -13.82
CA PRO A 83 -2.63 -5.74 -13.06
C PRO A 83 -1.92 -5.23 -11.81
N GLN A 84 -1.23 -6.12 -11.08
CA GLN A 84 -0.53 -5.76 -9.84
C GLN A 84 0.89 -5.26 -10.06
N TYR A 85 1.56 -5.66 -11.14
CA TYR A 85 2.83 -5.05 -11.53
C TYR A 85 2.63 -3.56 -11.84
N GLY A 86 1.55 -3.22 -12.56
CA GLY A 86 1.15 -1.85 -12.89
C GLY A 86 1.72 -1.36 -14.23
N GLY A 87 1.41 -0.13 -14.61
CA GLY A 87 1.96 0.49 -15.82
C GLY A 87 3.29 1.20 -15.57
N GLY A 88 4.03 1.52 -16.63
CA GLY A 88 5.31 2.25 -16.56
C GLY A 88 6.54 1.34 -16.51
N TYR A 89 7.73 1.96 -16.50
CA TYR A 89 9.00 1.25 -16.41
C TYR A 89 10.01 1.98 -15.51
N PRO A 90 10.50 1.35 -14.43
CA PRO A 90 9.96 0.12 -13.85
C PRO A 90 8.53 0.35 -13.33
N GLY A 91 7.73 -0.72 -13.25
CA GLY A 91 6.38 -0.65 -12.69
C GLY A 91 6.36 -0.15 -11.24
N PRO A 92 5.25 0.42 -10.75
CA PRO A 92 5.15 1.09 -9.44
C PRO A 92 5.39 0.17 -8.23
N ASN A 93 5.36 -1.15 -8.42
CA ASN A 93 5.59 -2.13 -7.37
C ASN A 93 6.95 -2.83 -7.46
N CYS A 94 7.79 -2.47 -8.43
CA CYS A 94 9.17 -2.94 -8.48
C CYS A 94 9.93 -2.56 -7.20
N PHE A 95 10.82 -3.47 -6.78
CA PHE A 95 11.70 -3.33 -5.61
C PHE A 95 11.00 -3.27 -4.25
N LYS A 96 9.66 -3.25 -4.23
CA LYS A 96 8.92 -3.45 -2.99
C LYS A 96 9.11 -4.86 -2.48
N LYS A 97 9.05 -5.01 -1.16
CA LYS A 97 9.15 -6.29 -0.49
C LYS A 97 7.77 -6.87 -0.20
N VAL A 98 7.68 -8.19 -0.22
CA VAL A 98 6.50 -8.95 0.19
C VAL A 98 6.88 -9.94 1.28
N THR A 99 5.99 -10.16 2.24
CA THR A 99 6.08 -11.24 3.22
C THR A 99 5.15 -12.35 2.77
N ILE A 100 5.69 -13.56 2.57
CA ILE A 100 5.00 -14.73 2.04
C ILE A 100 4.99 -15.82 3.10
N SER A 101 3.85 -16.47 3.30
CA SER A 101 3.68 -17.56 4.27
C SER A 101 3.07 -18.80 3.61
N PHE A 102 3.63 -19.96 3.91
CA PHE A 102 3.13 -21.27 3.49
C PHE A 102 3.57 -22.36 4.47
N GLY A 103 2.64 -23.23 4.88
CA GLY A 103 2.97 -24.42 5.67
C GLY A 103 3.69 -24.11 7.00
N GLY A 104 3.36 -22.99 7.65
CA GLY A 104 4.01 -22.54 8.90
C GLY A 104 5.38 -21.86 8.71
N LYS A 105 5.89 -21.77 7.47
CA LYS A 105 7.11 -21.02 7.14
C LYS A 105 6.76 -19.64 6.61
N THR A 106 7.69 -18.69 6.75
CA THR A 106 7.58 -17.33 6.24
C THR A 106 8.89 -16.87 5.62
N ALA A 107 8.83 -16.16 4.50
CA ALA A 107 9.98 -15.52 3.87
C ALA A 107 9.63 -14.12 3.36
N THR A 108 10.62 -13.24 3.33
CA THR A 108 10.54 -11.94 2.67
C THR A 108 11.20 -12.05 1.29
N ALA A 109 10.54 -11.51 0.27
CA ALA A 109 11.05 -11.51 -1.11
C ALA A 109 10.87 -10.15 -1.78
N THR A 110 11.65 -9.87 -2.80
CA THR A 110 11.58 -8.61 -3.56
C THR A 110 10.82 -8.81 -4.87
N ILE A 111 9.95 -7.87 -5.23
CA ILE A 111 9.28 -7.87 -6.53
C ILE A 111 10.28 -7.39 -7.59
N LEU A 112 10.71 -8.30 -8.47
CA LEU A 112 11.72 -8.01 -9.51
C LEU A 112 11.24 -8.31 -10.93
N ASP A 113 10.07 -8.91 -11.10
CA ASP A 113 9.57 -9.31 -12.41
C ASP A 113 8.04 -9.21 -12.56
N GLN A 114 7.56 -9.45 -13.78
CA GLN A 114 6.15 -9.52 -14.14
C GLN A 114 5.85 -10.90 -14.73
N CYS A 115 4.75 -11.52 -14.27
CA CYS A 115 4.19 -12.75 -14.80
C CYS A 115 2.83 -12.46 -15.49
N PRO A 116 2.79 -12.21 -16.82
CA PRO A 116 1.54 -11.83 -17.49
C PRO A 116 0.40 -12.85 -17.37
N GLY A 117 0.71 -14.14 -17.22
CA GLY A 117 -0.27 -15.22 -17.10
C GLY A 117 -0.70 -15.56 -15.67
N CYS A 118 -0.13 -14.90 -14.65
CA CYS A 118 -0.47 -15.18 -13.27
C CYS A 118 -1.87 -14.63 -12.91
N PRO A 119 -2.67 -15.36 -12.10
CA PRO A 119 -3.95 -14.83 -11.63
C PRO A 119 -3.74 -13.64 -10.70
N TYR A 120 -4.78 -12.83 -10.49
CA TYR A 120 -4.73 -11.78 -9.48
C TYR A 120 -4.47 -12.39 -8.09
N GLY A 121 -3.55 -11.78 -7.35
CA GLY A 121 -3.01 -12.29 -6.09
C GLY A 121 -1.95 -13.40 -6.25
N GLY A 122 -1.80 -14.01 -7.43
CA GLY A 122 -0.80 -15.04 -7.66
C GLY A 122 0.63 -14.49 -7.74
N LEU A 123 1.59 -15.27 -7.27
CA LEU A 123 3.03 -14.98 -7.33
C LEU A 123 3.74 -16.07 -8.13
N ASP A 124 4.69 -15.66 -8.98
CA ASP A 124 5.67 -16.59 -9.56
C ASP A 124 6.99 -16.43 -8.83
N LEU A 125 7.41 -17.45 -8.11
CA LEU A 125 8.57 -17.38 -7.22
C LEU A 125 9.85 -17.75 -7.97
N THR A 126 11.00 -17.25 -7.53
CA THR A 126 12.29 -17.84 -7.95
C THR A 126 12.42 -19.29 -7.44
N PRO A 127 13.26 -20.14 -8.10
CA PRO A 127 13.41 -21.54 -7.72
C PRO A 127 13.82 -21.75 -6.26
N ALA A 128 14.77 -20.96 -5.74
CA ALA A 128 15.19 -21.08 -4.34
C ALA A 128 14.09 -20.67 -3.35
N LEU A 129 13.32 -19.62 -3.65
CA LEU A 129 12.21 -19.20 -2.80
C LEU A 129 11.08 -20.23 -2.78
N PHE A 130 10.76 -20.86 -3.91
CA PHE A 130 9.80 -21.96 -3.93
C PHE A 130 10.33 -23.16 -3.13
N ALA A 131 11.59 -23.55 -3.34
CA ALA A 131 12.24 -24.66 -2.65
C ALA A 131 12.28 -24.48 -1.12
N TYR A 132 12.39 -23.23 -0.65
CA TYR A 132 12.29 -22.91 0.77
C TYR A 132 10.94 -23.36 1.37
N PHE A 133 9.84 -23.16 0.63
CA PHE A 133 8.50 -23.52 1.07
C PHE A 133 8.17 -25.01 0.82
N ALA A 134 8.44 -25.50 -0.39
CA ALA A 134 8.05 -26.83 -0.85
C ALA A 134 8.99 -27.38 -1.94
N PRO A 135 9.12 -28.71 -2.08
CA PRO A 135 9.89 -29.27 -3.19
C PRO A 135 9.28 -28.91 -4.55
N HIS A 136 10.11 -28.66 -5.56
CA HIS A 136 9.68 -28.25 -6.91
C HIS A 136 8.68 -29.22 -7.55
N SER A 137 8.71 -30.51 -7.19
CA SER A 137 7.75 -31.52 -7.66
C SER A 137 6.28 -31.21 -7.33
N ARG A 138 6.02 -30.28 -6.40
CA ARG A 138 4.67 -29.78 -6.13
C ARG A 138 4.12 -28.95 -7.28
N GLY A 139 4.97 -28.22 -8.02
CA GLY A 139 4.61 -27.33 -9.12
C GLY A 139 3.84 -26.07 -8.70
N ILE A 140 2.76 -26.25 -7.94
CA ILE A 140 1.88 -25.20 -7.44
C ILE A 140 1.69 -25.40 -5.93
N ILE A 141 1.74 -24.30 -5.19
CA ILE A 141 1.31 -24.23 -3.79
C ILE A 141 0.34 -23.07 -3.59
N TYR A 142 -0.42 -23.09 -2.49
CA TYR A 142 -1.37 -22.04 -2.14
C TYR A 142 -1.02 -21.48 -0.76
N GLY A 143 -0.74 -20.19 -0.68
CA GLY A 143 -0.30 -19.54 0.55
C GLY A 143 -0.81 -18.12 0.68
N ASP A 144 -0.30 -17.43 1.69
CA ASP A 144 -0.70 -16.07 2.03
C ASP A 144 0.47 -15.12 1.76
N TRP A 145 0.18 -13.87 1.38
CA TRP A 145 1.19 -12.83 1.35
C TRP A 145 0.62 -11.42 1.53
N ASN A 146 1.51 -10.49 1.86
CA ASN A 146 1.23 -9.06 1.87
C ASN A 146 2.48 -8.28 1.44
N PHE A 147 2.29 -7.02 1.06
CA PHE A 147 3.43 -6.09 0.99
C PHE A 147 4.02 -5.96 2.40
N ALA A 148 5.34 -6.07 2.51
CA ALA A 148 6.03 -5.77 3.75
C ALA A 148 5.99 -4.26 3.97
N GLY A 149 5.63 -3.81 5.17
CA GLY A 149 5.57 -2.38 5.47
C GLY A 149 6.88 -1.68 5.27
N GLU A 150 6.80 -0.40 4.90
CA GLU A 150 7.96 0.48 4.73
C GLU A 150 8.60 0.73 6.11
N GLY A 151 9.38 -0.24 6.58
CA GLY A 151 9.98 -0.18 7.91
C GLY A 151 10.82 -1.39 8.35
N ALA A 152 10.99 -2.42 7.51
CA ALA A 152 11.93 -3.50 7.80
C ALA A 152 13.31 -3.17 7.20
N PRO A 153 14.29 -2.68 7.99
CA PRO A 153 15.68 -2.60 7.54
C PRO A 153 16.19 -4.00 7.16
N ALA A 154 17.08 -4.01 6.17
CA ALA A 154 17.76 -5.19 5.64
C ALA A 154 18.59 -5.93 6.71
#